data_AF-A0A2W4SFA2-F1
#
_entry.id   AF-A0A2W4SFA2-F1
#
_cell.length_a   1.000
_cell.length_b   1.000
_cell.length_c   1.000
_cell.angle_alpha   90.00
_cell.angle_beta   90.00
_cell.angle_gamma   90.00
#
_symmetry.space_group_name_H-M   'P 1'
#
loop_
_entity.id
_entity.type
_entity.pdbx_description
1 polymer ?
#
loop_
_entity_poly.entity_id
_entity_poly.type
_entity_poly.pdbx_seq_one_letter_code
_entity_poly.pdbx_strand_id
1 'polypeptide(L)' 'MARLTVTSISHVPGRADSRLVLPFELRQRSRLLARLEDGEEIGLTLPRGTVLRGGDRLQASDGRIVEVVAARPLKQI' A
#
# COMPACT_ATOMS: atom_id res chain seq x y z
N MET A 1 -0.85 -14.49 13.87
CA MET A 1 -1.39 -13.86 12.64
C MET A 1 -0.21 -13.36 11.83
N ALA A 2 -0.02 -13.89 10.62
CA ALA A 2 1.09 -13.47 9.74
C ALA A 2 0.77 -12.10 9.15
N ARG A 3 1.71 -11.17 9.23
CA ARG A 3 1.56 -9.80 8.76
C ARG A 3 2.22 -9.71 7.38
N LEU A 4 1.42 -9.53 6.33
CA LEU A 4 1.95 -9.38 4.98
C LEU A 4 2.85 -8.15 4.91
N THR A 5 4.03 -8.30 4.34
CA THR A 5 5.00 -7.21 4.26
C THR A 5 5.24 -6.82 2.82
N VAL A 6 5.17 -5.52 2.53
CA VAL A 6 5.53 -4.93 1.25
C VAL A 6 6.81 -4.13 1.42
N THR A 7 7.80 -4.40 0.56
CA THR A 7 9.11 -3.73 0.62
C THR A 7 9.46 -2.93 -0.62
N SER A 8 8.73 -3.06 -1.73
CA SER A 8 9.11 -2.43 -3.01
C SER A 8 7.89 -2.15 -3.90
N ILE A 9 8.03 -1.11 -4.74
CA ILE A 9 7.08 -0.80 -5.81
C ILE A 9 7.39 -1.71 -6.99
N SER A 10 6.40 -2.46 -7.44
CA SER A 10 6.45 -3.33 -8.61
C SER A 10 5.88 -2.59 -9.83
N HIS A 11 6.52 -2.72 -10.99
CA HIS A 11 5.99 -2.20 -12.27
C HIS A 11 5.22 -3.28 -13.06
N VAL A 12 4.78 -4.35 -12.39
CA VAL A 12 4.17 -5.49 -13.08
C VAL A 12 2.84 -5.06 -13.71
N PRO A 13 2.68 -5.12 -15.04
CA PRO A 13 1.37 -4.92 -15.69
C PRO A 13 0.49 -6.16 -15.46
N GLY A 14 -0.82 -5.96 -15.24
CA GLY A 14 -1.73 -7.04 -14.83
C GLY A 14 -2.90 -6.60 -13.94
N ARG A 15 -3.74 -7.53 -13.51
CA ARG A 15 -4.84 -7.28 -12.55
C ARG A 15 -4.26 -7.21 -11.13
N ALA A 16 -4.69 -6.25 -10.33
CA ALA A 16 -4.38 -6.24 -8.91
C ALA A 16 -5.28 -7.23 -8.17
N ASP A 17 -4.71 -7.98 -7.24
CA ASP A 17 -5.44 -8.94 -6.40
C ASP A 17 -6.27 -8.22 -5.35
N SER A 18 -5.70 -7.16 -4.75
CA SER A 18 -6.36 -6.32 -3.74
C SER A 18 -5.98 -4.85 -3.92
N ARG A 19 -6.71 -3.98 -3.20
CA ARG A 19 -6.49 -2.53 -3.23
C ARG A 19 -6.15 -2.01 -1.84
N LEU A 20 -5.25 -1.04 -1.83
CA LEU A 20 -4.79 -0.32 -0.65
C LEU A 20 -5.18 1.14 -0.76
N VAL A 21 -6.28 1.50 -0.13
CA VAL A 21 -6.83 2.85 -0.14
C VAL A 21 -6.14 3.67 0.94
N LEU A 22 -5.29 4.62 0.53
CA LEU A 22 -4.51 5.44 1.47
C LEU A 22 -4.63 6.94 1.20
N PRO A 23 -4.89 7.76 2.25
CA PRO A 23 -4.82 9.20 2.17
C PRO A 23 -3.37 9.67 1.97
N PHE A 24 -3.20 10.91 1.51
CA PHE A 24 -1.88 11.45 1.15
C PHE A 24 -0.87 11.43 2.30
N GLU A 25 -1.32 11.65 3.53
CA GLU A 25 -0.50 11.65 4.74
C GLU A 25 0.11 10.27 5.01
N LEU A 26 -0.65 9.21 4.71
CA LEU A 26 -0.20 7.82 4.90
C LEU A 26 0.68 7.34 3.75
N ARG A 27 0.46 7.83 2.52
CA ARG A 27 1.26 7.50 1.33
C ARG A 27 2.71 7.97 1.39
N GLN A 28 3.03 8.88 2.32
CA GLN A 28 4.39 9.40 2.55
C GLN A 28 5.14 8.65 3.66
N ARG A 29 4.49 7.71 4.35
CA ARG A 29 5.11 6.99 5.47
C ARG A 29 5.92 5.80 4.96
N SER A 30 7.21 5.77 5.29
CA SER A 30 8.07 4.62 4.99
C SER A 30 7.70 3.37 5.78
N ARG A 31 7.14 3.52 6.99
CA ARG A 31 6.67 2.42 7.82
C ARG A 31 5.24 2.68 8.25
N LEU A 32 4.33 1.80 7.85
CA LEU A 32 2.91 1.95 8.15
C LEU A 32 2.25 0.58 8.23
N LEU A 33 1.45 0.36 9.26
CA LEU A 33 0.44 -0.70 9.22
C LEU A 33 -0.79 -0.12 8.52
N ALA A 34 -1.21 -0.78 7.44
CA ALA A 34 -2.42 -0.43 6.72
C ALA A 34 -3.32 -1.65 6.55
N ARG A 35 -4.58 -1.40 6.22
CA ARG A 35 -5.57 -2.44 5.95
C ARG A 35 -6.01 -2.33 4.50
N LEU A 36 -6.04 -3.46 3.82
CA LEU A 36 -6.54 -3.60 2.45
C LEU A 36 -8.08 -3.53 2.42
N GLU A 37 -8.65 -3.33 1.23
CA GLU A 37 -10.11 -3.34 1.06
C GLU A 37 -10.76 -4.69 1.40
N ASP A 38 -10.03 -5.80 1.25
CA ASP A 38 -10.49 -7.15 1.63
C ASP A 38 -10.49 -7.38 3.16
N GLY A 39 -9.99 -6.42 3.92
CA GLY A 39 -9.92 -6.45 5.37
C GLY A 39 -8.62 -7.01 5.93
N GLU A 40 -7.68 -7.41 5.10
CA GLU A 40 -6.37 -7.94 5.52
C GLU A 40 -5.41 -6.82 5.93
N GLU A 41 -4.56 -7.07 6.95
CA GLU A 41 -3.57 -6.11 7.43
C GLU A 41 -2.20 -6.32 6.78
N ILE A 42 -1.64 -5.24 6.25
CA ILE A 42 -0.33 -5.22 5.60
C ILE A 42 0.62 -4.23 6.30
N GLY A 43 1.85 -4.66 6.50
CA GLY A 43 2.96 -3.81 6.90
C GLY A 43 3.69 -3.25 5.67
N LEU A 44 3.62 -1.94 5.48
CA LEU A 44 4.45 -1.24 4.52
C LEU A 44 5.82 -0.97 5.13
N THR A 45 6.89 -1.38 4.43
CA THR A 45 8.28 -1.04 4.75
C THR A 45 8.98 -0.56 3.48
N LEU A 46 8.76 0.69 3.14
CA LEU A 46 9.29 1.31 1.93
C LEU A 46 10.66 1.95 2.19
N PRO A 47 11.50 2.14 1.15
CA PRO A 47 12.66 3.00 1.25
C PRO A 47 12.30 4.39 1.78
N ARG A 48 13.27 5.05 2.43
CA ARG A 48 13.07 6.43 2.91
C ARG A 48 12.85 7.36 1.73
N GLY A 49 11.88 8.26 1.86
CA GLY A 49 11.51 9.21 0.81
C GLY A 49 10.61 8.64 -0.28
N THR A 50 10.17 7.38 -0.19
CA THR A 50 9.17 6.83 -1.10
C THR A 50 7.81 7.44 -0.83
N VAL A 51 7.19 7.98 -1.88
CA VAL A 51 5.81 8.47 -1.85
C VAL A 51 4.98 7.59 -2.76
N LEU A 52 3.99 6.91 -2.18
CA LEU A 52 3.04 6.11 -2.95
C LEU A 52 2.09 7.02 -3.74
N ARG A 53 1.95 6.75 -5.03
CA ARG A 53 1.03 7.42 -5.93
C ARG A 53 -0.18 6.52 -6.20
N GLY A 54 -1.30 7.14 -6.55
CA GLY A 54 -2.46 6.37 -7.01
C GLY A 54 -2.10 5.63 -8.29
N GLY A 55 -2.39 4.32 -8.33
CA GLY A 55 -2.01 3.42 -9.41
C GLY A 55 -0.66 2.71 -9.19
N ASP A 56 0.11 3.05 -8.16
CA ASP A 56 1.31 2.30 -7.81
C ASP A 56 0.94 0.86 -7.43
N ARG A 57 1.80 -0.09 -7.80
CA ARG A 57 1.57 -1.51 -7.51
C ARG A 57 2.62 -2.01 -6.57
N LEU A 58 2.17 -2.69 -5.52
CA LEU A 58 2.99 -3.20 -4.45
C LEU A 58 2.97 -4.71 -4.50
N GLN A 59 4.14 -5.33 -4.46
CA GLN A 59 4.22 -6.78 -4.34
C GLN A 59 4.28 -7.15 -2.86
N ALA A 60 3.33 -7.98 -2.42
CA ALA A 60 3.33 -8.54 -1.07
C ALA A 60 4.28 -9.74 -0.97
N SER A 61 4.67 -10.08 0.26
CA SER A 61 5.59 -11.19 0.54
C SER A 61 5.10 -12.57 0.09
N ASP A 62 3.80 -12.73 -0.18
CA ASP A 62 3.18 -13.94 -0.73
C ASP A 62 3.09 -13.95 -2.26
N GLY A 63 3.57 -12.89 -2.92
CA GLY A 63 3.57 -12.74 -4.38
C GLY A 63 2.35 -12.00 -4.95
N ARG A 64 1.33 -11.66 -4.14
CA ARG A 64 0.16 -10.90 -4.61
C ARG A 64 0.52 -9.46 -4.97
N ILE A 65 -0.26 -8.89 -5.90
CA ILE A 65 -0.15 -7.50 -6.34
C ILE A 65 -1.26 -6.67 -5.70
N VAL A 66 -0.85 -5.66 -4.94
CA VAL A 66 -1.74 -4.69 -4.30
C VAL A 66 -1.64 -3.35 -5.02
N GLU A 67 -2.77 -2.84 -5.51
CA GLU A 67 -2.83 -1.51 -6.12
C GLU A 67 -3.07 -0.43 -5.07
N VAL A 68 -2.27 0.63 -5.08
CA VAL A 68 -2.47 1.81 -4.24
C VAL A 68 -3.53 2.69 -4.86
N VAL A 69 -4.59 2.95 -4.09
CA VAL A 69 -5.65 3.89 -4.46
C VAL A 69 -5.50 5.14 -3.61
N ALA A 70 -5.37 6.29 -4.28
CA ALA A 70 -5.29 7.57 -3.59
C ALA A 70 -6.65 7.92 -2.96
N ALA A 71 -6.72 7.88 -1.64
CA ALA A 71 -7.90 8.33 -0.90
C ALA A 71 -7.88 9.85 -0.69
N ARG A 72 -9.04 10.40 -0.33
CA ARG A 72 -9.13 11.79 0.12
C ARG A 72 -8.26 12.01 1.37
N PRO A 73 -7.69 13.23 1.55
CA PRO A 73 -6.94 13.57 2.75
C PRO A 73 -7.75 13.31 4.02
N LEU A 74 -7.08 12.93 5.11
CA LEU A 74 -7.75 12.76 6.40
C LEU A 74 -8.40 14.09 6.81
N LYS A 75 -9.71 14.07 7.09
CA LYS A 75 -10.38 15.23 7.70
C LYS A 75 -9.78 15.44 9.08
N GLN A 76 -9.02 16.52 9.26
CA GLN A 76 -8.71 17.03 10.59
C GLN A 76 -9.94 17.81 11.07
N ILE A 77 -10.48 17.40 12.22
CA ILE A 77 -11.60 18.05 12.92
C ILE A 77 -11.02 19.16 13.78
#